data_AF-A0A5K1DG83-F1
#
_entry.id   AF-A0A5K1DG83-F1
#
_cell.length_a   1.000
_cell.length_b   1.000
_cell.length_c   1.000
_cell.angle_alpha   90.00
_cell.angle_beta   90.00
_cell.angle_gamma   90.00
#
_symmetry.space_group_name_H-M   'P 1'
#
loop_
_entity.id
_entity.type
_entity.pdbx_description
1 polymer ?
#
loop_
_entity_poly.entity_id
_entity_poly.type
_entity_poly.pdbx_seq_one_letter_code
_entity_poly.pdbx_strand_id
1 'polypeptide(L)' 'DCNPKFVPISRRTLTREVQSMFSTEKKRYEEILNNRVQRVSLTFDMWSSQQTLGYLCLTASYIDTDWQLHSHIL' A
#
# COMPACT_ATOMS: atom_id res chain seq x y z
N ASP A 1 -6.14 -15.63 -29.43
CA ASP A 1 -4.86 -15.29 -30.09
C ASP A 1 -4.05 -14.32 -29.25
N CYS A 2 -2.82 -14.70 -28.90
CA CYS A 2 -1.87 -13.82 -28.24
C CYS A 2 -1.28 -12.85 -29.27
N ASN A 3 -1.26 -11.55 -28.97
CA ASN A 3 -0.71 -10.52 -29.86
C ASN A 3 0.79 -10.77 -30.13
N PRO A 4 1.22 -11.05 -31.37
CA PRO A 4 2.61 -11.37 -31.69
C PRO A 4 3.57 -10.18 -31.57
N LYS A 5 3.06 -8.95 -31.38
CA LYS A 5 3.87 -7.74 -31.16
C LYS A 5 4.09 -7.41 -29.67
N PHE A 6 3.56 -8.21 -28.75
CA PHE A 6 3.71 -7.95 -27.34
C PHE A 6 5.14 -8.27 -26.88
N VAL A 7 5.84 -7.26 -26.37
CA VAL A 7 7.15 -7.42 -25.74
C VAL A 7 6.96 -7.39 -24.22
N PRO A 8 7.24 -8.48 -23.50
CA PRO A 8 7.07 -8.52 -22.06
C PRO A 8 8.05 -7.59 -21.37
N ILE A 9 7.55 -6.88 -20.36
CA ILE A 9 8.36 -6.01 -19.51
C ILE A 9 9.29 -6.89 -18.66
N SER A 10 10.56 -6.49 -18.54
CA SER A 10 11.51 -7.25 -17.71
C SER A 10 11.12 -7.18 -16.23
N ARG A 11 11.42 -8.25 -15.47
CA ARG A 11 11.22 -8.25 -14.00
C ARG A 11 11.88 -7.04 -13.32
N ARG A 12 13.07 -6.65 -13.76
CA ARG A 12 13.80 -5.48 -13.22
C ARG A 12 13.05 -4.17 -13.47
N THR A 13 12.51 -4.01 -14.67
CA THR A 13 11.73 -2.82 -15.04
C THR A 13 10.45 -2.76 -14.20
N LEU A 14 9.73 -3.88 -14.08
CA LEU A 14 8.50 -3.97 -13.28
C LEU A 14 8.77 -3.66 -11.80
N THR A 15 9.81 -4.25 -11.19
CA THR A 15 10.18 -3.97 -9.80
C THR A 15 10.47 -2.47 -9.60
N ARG A 16 11.22 -1.86 -10.51
CA ARG A 16 11.53 -0.42 -10.44
C ARG A 16 10.28 0.45 -10.55
N GLU A 17 9.37 0.11 -11.47
CA GLU A 17 8.10 0.84 -11.63
C GLU A 17 7.23 0.74 -10.38
N VAL A 18 7.06 -0.46 -9.82
CA VAL A 18 6.29 -0.66 -8.58
C VAL A 18 6.89 0.12 -7.41
N GLN A 19 8.22 0.08 -7.24
CA GLN A 19 8.91 0.86 -6.22
C GLN A 19 8.73 2.37 -6.41
N SER A 20 8.79 2.85 -7.65
CA SER A 20 8.56 4.25 -7.97
C SER A 20 7.13 4.68 -7.65
N MET A 21 6.14 3.88 -8.05
CA MET A 21 4.72 4.14 -7.75
C MET A 21 4.48 4.19 -6.25
N PHE A 22 5.00 3.22 -5.50
CA PHE A 22 4.91 3.21 -4.04
C PHE A 22 5.55 4.46 -3.41
N SER A 23 6.72 4.85 -3.89
CA SER A 23 7.44 6.02 -3.34
C SER A 23 6.69 7.33 -3.58
N THR A 24 6.08 7.48 -4.75
CA THR A 24 5.23 8.64 -5.10
C THR A 24 4.00 8.66 -4.20
N GLU A 25 3.32 7.53 -4.07
CA GLU A 25 2.08 7.44 -3.30
C GLU A 25 2.33 7.62 -1.80
N LYS A 26 3.45 7.09 -1.29
CA LYS A 26 3.89 7.30 0.10
C LYS A 26 4.04 8.79 0.41
N LYS A 27 4.71 9.56 -0.45
CA LYS A 27 4.86 11.02 -0.27
C LYS A 27 3.50 11.73 -0.24
N ARG A 28 2.57 11.34 -1.12
CA ARG A 28 1.20 11.87 -1.13
C ARG A 28 0.48 11.62 0.19
N TYR A 29 0.61 10.42 0.75
CA TYR A 29 0.02 10.10 2.06
C TYR A 29 0.70 10.83 3.21
N GLU A 30 2.03 10.98 3.20
CA GLU A 30 2.75 11.79 4.20
C GLU A 30 2.23 13.23 4.21
N GLU A 31 2.01 13.84 3.04
CA GLU A 31 1.42 15.17 2.93
C GLU A 31 -0.02 15.23 3.46
N ILE A 32 -0.85 14.22 3.17
CA ILE A 32 -2.23 14.17 3.67
C ILE A 32 -2.25 14.00 5.19
N LEU A 33 -1.47 13.07 5.71
CA LEU A 33 -1.42 12.78 7.14
C LEU A 33 -0.92 13.99 7.94
N ASN A 34 0.10 14.68 7.44
CA ASN A 34 0.66 15.85 8.12
C ASN A 34 -0.27 17.08 8.08
N ASN A 35 -1.07 17.24 7.02
CA ASN A 35 -1.83 18.48 6.80
C ASN A 35 -3.34 18.37 7.05
N ARG A 36 -3.93 17.18 6.92
CA ARG A 36 -5.40 17.00 6.87
C ARG A 36 -5.94 16.04 7.92
N VAL A 37 -5.10 15.22 8.53
CA VAL A 37 -5.52 14.16 9.45
C VAL A 37 -5.16 14.51 10.88
N GLN A 38 -6.15 14.58 11.76
CA GLN A 38 -5.92 14.88 13.18
C GLN A 38 -5.62 13.63 14.01
N ARG A 39 -6.18 12.48 13.63
CA ARG A 39 -6.04 11.20 14.35
C ARG A 39 -5.95 10.05 13.38
N VAL A 40 -5.08 9.11 13.71
CA VAL A 40 -4.90 7.84 13.00
C VAL A 40 -5.08 6.71 14.01
N SER A 41 -5.77 5.65 13.61
CA SER A 41 -5.87 4.39 14.33
C SER A 41 -5.04 3.32 13.61
N LEU A 42 -4.26 2.55 14.34
CA LEU A 42 -3.47 1.45 13.81
C LEU A 42 -4.05 0.13 14.32
N THR A 43 -4.37 -0.77 13.40
CA THR A 43 -4.83 -2.12 13.71
C THR A 43 -3.86 -3.14 13.14
N PHE A 44 -3.41 -4.06 13.99
CA PHE A 44 -2.59 -5.18 13.58
C PHE A 44 -3.45 -6.44 13.53
N ASP A 45 -3.33 -7.19 12.44
CA ASP A 45 -3.86 -8.55 12.32
C ASP A 45 -2.68 -9.51 12.23
N MET A 46 -2.67 -10.52 13.09
CA MET A 46 -1.57 -11.48 13.21
C MET A 46 -2.11 -12.89 13.03
N TRP A 47 -1.46 -13.65 12.15
CA TRP A 47 -1.82 -15.04 11.94
C TRP A 47 -0.58 -15.91 11.71
N SER A 48 -0.69 -17.18 12.07
CA SER A 48 0.33 -18.19 11.78
C SER A 48 -0.14 -19.04 10.62
N SER A 49 0.74 -19.25 9.63
CA SER A 49 0.47 -20.21 8.56
C SER A 49 0.66 -21.66 9.03
N GLN A 50 0.16 -22.58 8.21
CA GLN A 50 0.38 -24.02 8.33
C GLN A 50 1.87 -24.43 8.34
N GLN A 51 2.77 -23.57 7.83
CA GLN A 51 4.21 -23.78 7.79
C GLN A 51 4.93 -23.16 9.00
N THR A 52 4.18 -22.76 10.04
CA THR A 52 4.72 -22.10 11.25
C THR A 52 5.37 -20.75 10.97
N LEU A 53 5.10 -20.15 9.81
CA LEU A 53 5.47 -18.76 9.54
C LEU A 53 4.41 -17.82 10.11
N GLY A 54 4.82 -16.89 10.96
CA GLY A 54 3.99 -15.81 11.48
C GLY A 54 3.92 -14.65 10.50
N TYR A 55 2.72 -14.13 10.29
CA TYR A 55 2.43 -12.97 9.47
C TYR A 55 1.80 -11.87 10.32
N LEU A 56 2.07 -10.64 9.93
CA LEU A 56 1.51 -9.44 10.51
C LEU A 56 1.05 -8.54 9.37
N CYS A 57 -0.23 -8.20 9.34
CA CYS A 57 -0.77 -7.12 8.51
C CYS A 57 -1.02 -5.92 9.39
N LEU A 58 -0.44 -4.78 9.02
CA LEU A 58 -0.70 -3.51 9.69
C LEU A 58 -1.61 -2.68 8.80
N THR A 59 -2.73 -2.22 9.35
CA THR A 59 -3.65 -1.31 8.67
C THR A 59 -3.72 0.00 9.45
N ALA A 60 -3.54 1.12 8.74
CA ALA A 60 -3.76 2.46 9.26
C ALA A 60 -5.11 3.00 8.77
N SER A 61 -5.95 3.41 9.71
CA SER A 61 -7.26 4.00 9.42
C SER A 61 -7.36 5.43 9.95
N TYR A 62 -7.97 6.33 9.18
CA TYR A 62 -8.20 7.72 9.58
C TYR A 62 -9.50 8.27 8.99
N ILE A 63 -10.00 9.36 9.59
CA ILE A 63 -11.16 10.11 9.08
C ILE A 63 -10.64 11.43 8.50
N ASP A 64 -11.04 11.76 7.28
CA ASP A 64 -10.67 13.00 6.61
C ASP A 64 -11.60 14.18 6.96
N THR A 65 -11.35 15.34 6.36
CA THR A 65 -12.15 16.56 6.56
C THR A 65 -13.58 16.46 6.04
N ASP A 66 -13.82 15.56 5.09
CA ASP A 66 -15.12 15.30 4.48
C ASP A 66 -15.86 14.14 5.18
N TRP A 67 -15.42 13.79 6.39
CA TRP A 67 -15.98 12.71 7.22
C TRP A 67 -15.94 11.33 6.56
N GLN A 68 -15.01 11.11 5.63
CA GLN A 68 -14.80 9.81 5.00
C GLN A 68 -13.77 8.99 5.77
N LEU A 69 -14.09 7.72 5.97
CA LEU A 69 -13.17 6.74 6.56
C LEU A 69 -12.24 6.19 5.48
N HIS A 70 -10.94 6.27 5.73
CA HIS A 70 -9.89 5.73 4.88
C HIS A 70 -9.12 4.65 5.62
N SER A 71 -8.86 3.52 4.96
CA SER A 71 -8.09 2.40 5.53
C SER A 71 -7.02 1.93 4.54
N HIS A 72 -5.77 1.89 5.00
CA HIS A 72 -4.61 1.58 4.17
C HIS A 72 -3.73 0.50 4.82
N ILE A 73 -3.35 -0.50 4.03
CA ILE A 73 -2.35 -1.49 4.41
C ILE A 73 -0.97 -0.85 4.27
N LEU A 74 -0.12 -1.01 5.29
CA LEU A 74 1.22 -0.44 5.37
C LEU A 74 2.32 -1.40 4.88
#